data_AF-A0A2N5XHK1-F1
#
_entry.id   AF-A0A2N5XHK1-F1
#
_cell.length_a   1.000
_cell.length_b   1.000
_cell.length_c   1.000
_cell.angle_alpha   90.00
_cell.angle_beta   90.00
_cell.angle_gamma   90.00
#
_symmetry.space_group_name_H-M   'P 1'
#
loop_
_entity.id
_entity.type
_entity.pdbx_description
1 polymer ?
#
loop_
_entity_poly.entity_id
_entity_poly.type
_entity_poly.pdbx_seq_one_letter_code
_entity_poly.pdbx_strand_id
1 'polypeptide(L)'
;MIEQLLFTSPGERVMRPDFGCGLLDLVFAPNSPELASALQLTVHAALQQWLGDVIDVGDLDVTAEDNTVRVHLAYTVRRTGTHRDEVFEGTGGA
;
A
#
# COMPACT_ATOMS: atom_id res chain seq x y z
N MET A 1 -9.91 4.07 3.43
CA MET A 1 -9.17 4.93 2.49
C MET A 1 -7.76 4.39 2.24
N ILE A 2 -6.99 4.04 3.27
CA ILE A 2 -5.67 3.39 3.10
C ILE A 2 -5.79 2.10 2.29
N GLU A 3 -6.63 1.16 2.75
CA GLU A 3 -6.92 -0.09 2.03
C GLU A 3 -7.34 0.13 0.56
N GLN A 4 -8.17 1.16 0.31
CA GLN A 4 -8.56 1.53 -1.06
C GLN A 4 -7.37 1.99 -1.89
N LEU A 5 -6.45 2.79 -1.32
CA LEU A 5 -5.26 3.22 -2.05
C LEU A 5 -4.34 2.02 -2.35
N LEU A 6 -4.16 1.11 -1.40
CA LEU A 6 -3.28 -0.04 -1.52
C LEU A 6 -3.74 -1.02 -2.62
N PHE A 7 -5.04 -1.32 -2.66
CA PHE A 7 -5.58 -2.38 -3.52
C PHE A 7 -6.36 -1.88 -4.74
N THR A 8 -6.36 -0.58 -5.02
CA THR A 8 -6.82 -0.06 -6.32
C THR A 8 -5.66 -0.05 -7.30
N SER A 9 -5.88 -0.52 -8.52
CA SER A 9 -4.87 -0.40 -9.59
C SER A 9 -4.96 0.97 -10.26
N PRO A 10 -3.82 1.64 -10.56
CA PRO A 10 -3.81 2.86 -11.36
C PRO A 10 -4.58 2.64 -12.68
N GLY A 11 -5.44 3.60 -13.03
CA GLY A 11 -6.32 3.54 -14.19
C GLY A 11 -7.72 2.98 -13.91
N GLU A 12 -7.94 2.30 -12.77
CA GLU A 12 -9.26 1.74 -12.41
C GLU A 12 -10.30 2.84 -12.17
N ARG A 13 -9.87 3.99 -11.62
CA ARG A 13 -10.74 5.14 -11.39
C ARG A 13 -10.64 6.11 -12.57
N VAL A 14 -11.63 6.08 -13.46
CA VAL A 14 -11.70 6.95 -14.67
C VAL A 14 -11.44 8.43 -14.38
N MET A 15 -11.97 8.95 -13.28
CA MET A 15 -11.81 10.36 -12.90
C MET A 15 -10.52 10.67 -12.12
N ARG A 16 -9.77 9.64 -11.69
CA ARG A 16 -8.49 9.73 -10.97
C ARG A 16 -7.58 8.56 -11.38
N PRO A 17 -7.07 8.57 -12.62
CA PRO A 17 -6.29 7.44 -13.16
C PRO A 17 -5.00 7.20 -12.37
N ASP A 18 -4.41 8.22 -11.76
CA ASP A 18 -3.17 8.06 -10.97
C ASP A 18 -3.41 7.56 -9.54
N PHE A 19 -4.67 7.34 -9.13
CA PHE A 19 -5.00 6.86 -7.80
C PHE A 19 -4.91 5.34 -7.74
N GLY A 20 -4.12 4.83 -6.80
CA GLY A 20 -3.93 3.40 -6.56
C GLY A 20 -2.46 3.05 -6.47
N CYS A 21 -2.17 1.87 -5.94
CA CYS A 21 -0.82 1.31 -5.88
C CYS A 21 -0.69 0.02 -6.70
N GLY A 22 -1.82 -0.63 -7.05
CA GLY A 22 -1.83 -1.86 -7.85
C GLY A 22 -1.11 -3.03 -7.19
N LEU A 23 -1.11 -3.11 -5.85
CA LEU A 23 -0.37 -4.17 -5.13
C LEU A 23 -0.82 -5.58 -5.54
N LEU A 24 -2.09 -5.77 -5.88
CA LEU A 24 -2.63 -7.05 -6.30
C LEU A 24 -2.04 -7.56 -7.63
N ASP A 25 -1.66 -6.66 -8.54
CA ASP A 25 -1.03 -7.02 -9.80
C ASP A 25 0.40 -7.56 -9.61
N LEU A 26 0.98 -7.29 -8.44
CA LEU A 26 2.39 -7.56 -8.12
C LEU A 26 2.57 -8.80 -7.23
N VAL A 27 1.47 -9.36 -6.71
CA VAL A 27 1.44 -10.63 -5.95
C VAL A 27 2.06 -11.79 -6.75
N PHE A 28 1.94 -11.76 -8.08
CA PHE A 28 2.41 -12.83 -8.98
C PHE A 28 3.84 -12.63 -9.50
N ALA A 29 4.50 -11.53 -9.14
CA ALA A 29 5.84 -11.27 -9.61
C ALA A 29 6.87 -12.13 -8.82
N PRO A 30 7.98 -12.55 -9.45
CA PRO A 30 8.97 -13.41 -8.81
C PRO A 30 9.49 -12.74 -7.54
N ASN A 31 9.29 -13.43 -6.42
CA ASN A 31 9.52 -12.93 -5.07
C ASN A 31 11.02 -12.73 -4.83
N SER A 32 11.50 -11.54 -5.21
CA SER A 32 12.89 -11.12 -5.11
C SER A 32 12.99 -9.97 -4.09
N PRO A 33 14.03 -9.93 -3.25
CA PRO A 33 14.23 -8.84 -2.29
C PRO A 33 14.22 -7.45 -2.92
N GLU A 34 14.70 -7.34 -4.16
CA GLU A 34 14.72 -6.11 -4.95
C GLU A 34 13.30 -5.63 -5.27
N LEU A 35 12.41 -6.56 -5.63
CA LEU A 35 11.01 -6.26 -5.89
C LEU A 35 10.28 -5.84 -4.61
N ALA A 36 10.51 -6.55 -3.49
CA ALA A 36 9.92 -6.19 -2.20
C ALA A 36 10.30 -4.76 -1.78
N SER A 37 11.58 -4.38 -1.97
CA SER A 37 12.07 -3.03 -1.69
C SER A 37 11.42 -1.99 -2.61
N ALA A 38 11.28 -2.28 -3.90
CA ALA A 38 10.62 -1.39 -4.86
C ALA A 38 9.14 -1.21 -4.54
N LEU A 39 8.46 -2.28 -4.10
CA LEU A 39 7.07 -2.27 -3.67
C LEU A 39 6.88 -1.37 -2.45
N GLN A 40 7.71 -1.57 -1.41
CA GLN A 40 7.66 -0.76 -0.20
C GLN A 40 7.87 0.73 -0.52
N LEU A 41 8.82 1.06 -1.40
CA LEU A 41 9.03 2.44 -1.85
C LEU A 41 7.82 3.00 -2.59
N THR A 42 7.20 2.21 -3.47
CA THR A 42 6.01 2.60 -4.24
C THR A 42 4.82 2.87 -3.32
N VAL A 43 4.57 1.97 -2.36
CA VAL A 43 3.52 2.13 -1.35
C VAL A 43 3.78 3.36 -0.49
N HIS A 44 5.03 3.57 -0.04
CA HIS A 44 5.39 4.74 0.74
C HIS A 44 5.12 6.04 -0.04
N ALA A 45 5.54 6.09 -1.31
CA ALA A 45 5.31 7.24 -2.17
C ALA A 45 3.82 7.52 -2.39
N ALA A 46 3.01 6.47 -2.62
CA ALA A 46 1.57 6.59 -2.79
C ALA A 46 0.89 7.11 -1.51
N LEU A 47 1.24 6.55 -0.35
CA LEU A 47 0.73 7.01 0.95
C LEU A 47 1.08 8.48 1.17
N GLN A 48 2.31 8.90 0.87
CA GLN A 48 2.74 10.28 1.02
C GLN A 48 2.01 11.22 0.04
N GLN A 49 1.85 10.81 -1.22
CA GLN A 49 1.18 11.60 -2.25
C GLN A 49 -0.30 11.83 -1.94
N TRP A 50 -1.00 10.79 -1.48
CA TRP A 50 -2.46 10.80 -1.35
C TRP A 50 -2.98 11.00 0.07
N LEU A 51 -2.17 10.66 1.08
CA LEU A 51 -2.55 10.68 2.50
C LEU A 51 -1.52 11.41 3.38
N GLY A 52 -0.46 12.01 2.83
CA GLY A 52 0.59 12.68 3.60
C GLY A 52 0.10 13.88 4.43
N ASP A 53 -1.03 14.48 4.08
CA ASP A 53 -1.72 15.52 4.85
C ASP A 53 -2.63 14.95 5.97
N VAL A 54 -2.94 13.66 5.93
CA VAL A 54 -3.84 12.97 6.86
C VAL A 54 -3.07 12.13 7.88
N ILE A 55 -2.02 11.44 7.43
CA ILE A 55 -1.25 10.50 8.25
C ILE A 55 0.26 10.82 8.17
N ASP A 56 0.98 10.36 9.19
CA ASP A 56 2.44 10.32 9.22
C ASP A 56 2.86 8.86 9.30
N VAL A 57 3.59 8.38 8.29
CA VAL A 57 4.01 6.98 8.19
C VAL A 57 5.23 6.79 9.08
N GLY A 58 5.12 5.92 10.08
CA GLY A 58 6.20 5.57 11.00
C GLY A 58 6.96 4.34 10.54
N ASP A 59 6.25 3.26 10.25
CA ASP A 59 6.81 2.01 9.75
C ASP A 59 5.90 1.42 8.67
N LEU A 60 6.52 0.81 7.67
CA LEU A 60 5.83 0.18 6.55
C LEU A 60 6.61 -1.06 6.14
N ASP A 61 5.98 -2.21 6.21
CA ASP A 61 6.53 -3.47 5.72
C ASP A 61 5.53 -4.11 4.75
N VAL A 62 6.05 -4.60 3.62
CA VAL A 62 5.24 -5.20 2.55
C VAL A 62 5.80 -6.58 2.27
N THR A 63 4.98 -7.59 2.51
CA THR A 63 5.30 -8.99 2.28
C THR A 63 4.34 -9.58 1.26
N ALA A 64 4.87 -10.36 0.33
CA ALA A 64 4.10 -11.12 -0.63
C ALA A 64 4.40 -12.60 -0.42
N GLU A 65 3.38 -13.42 -0.21
CA GLU A 65 3.50 -14.87 -0.03
C GLU A 65 2.40 -15.58 -0.82
N ASP A 66 2.81 -16.54 -1.66
CA ASP A 66 1.97 -17.30 -2.59
C ASP A 66 1.09 -16.43 -3.50
N ASN A 67 -0.11 -16.09 -3.02
CA ASN A 67 -1.10 -15.26 -3.71
C ASN A 67 -1.70 -14.17 -2.79
N THR A 68 -1.00 -13.84 -1.71
CA THR A 68 -1.44 -12.84 -0.73
C THR A 68 -0.35 -11.79 -0.56
N VAL A 69 -0.74 -10.52 -0.60
CA VAL A 69 0.10 -9.41 -0.15
C VAL A 69 -0.40 -8.92 1.20
N ARG A 70 0.51 -8.82 2.15
CA ARG A 70 0.31 -8.28 3.48
C ARG A 70 1.10 -6.99 3.63
N VAL A 71 0.43 -5.93 4.05
CA VAL A 71 1.02 -4.62 4.32
C VAL A 71 0.85 -4.33 5.80
N HIS A 72 1.96 -4.29 6.53
CA HIS A 72 2.00 -3.79 7.90
C HIS A 72 2.27 -2.29 7.87
N LEU A 73 1.42 -1.49 8.49
CA LEU A 73 1.53 -0.04 8.48
C LEU A 73 1.32 0.54 9.88
N ALA A 74 2.40 1.07 10.44
CA ALA A 74 2.35 1.88 11.64
C ALA A 74 2.32 3.36 11.25
N TYR A 75 1.30 4.09 11.70
CA TYR A 75 1.12 5.49 11.33
C TYR A 75 0.44 6.31 12.42
N THR A 76 0.60 7.62 12.34
CA THR A 76 -0.07 8.57 13.24
C THR A 76 -1.05 9.42 12.45
N VAL A 77 -2.31 9.47 12.89
CA VAL A 77 -3.31 10.37 12.28
C VAL A 77 -3.00 11.81 12.70
N ARG A 78 -2.60 12.66 11.74
CA ARG A 78 -2.12 14.03 12.02
C ARG A 78 -3.14 14.88 12.77
N ARG A 79 -4.43 14.72 12.44
CA ARG A 79 -5.51 15.51 13.04
C ARG A 79 -5.75 15.20 14.52
N THR A 80 -5.56 13.94 14.94
CA THR A 80 -5.91 13.47 16.29
C THR A 80 -4.68 13.11 17.12
N GLY A 81 -3.50 12.99 16.50
CA GLY A 81 -2.29 12.46 17.13
C GLY A 81 -2.38 10.97 17.48
N THR A 82 -3.42 10.27 17.01
CA THR A 82 -3.64 8.86 17.35
C THR A 82 -2.67 7.99 16.58
N HIS A 83 -1.86 7.22 17.30
CA HIS A 83 -1.02 6.18 16.73
C HIS A 83 -1.86 4.94 16.42
N ARG A 84 -1.61 4.33 15.28
CA ARG A 84 -2.25 3.11 14.82
C ARG A 84 -1.22 2.17 14.21
N ASP A 85 -1.49 0.90 14.39
CA ASP A 85 -0.74 -0.19 13.83
C ASP A 85 -1.78 -1.14 13.21
N GLU A 86 -1.82 -1.17 11.87
CA GLU A 86 -2.85 -1.89 11.12
C GLU A 86 -2.18 -2.78 10.06
N VAL A 87 -2.76 -3.97 9.86
CA VAL A 87 -2.36 -4.93 8.82
C VAL A 87 -3.45 -4.98 7.76
N PHE A 88 -3.05 -4.77 6.51
CA PHE A 88 -3.93 -4.87 5.35
C PHE A 88 -3.53 -6.09 4.53
N GLU A 89 -4.51 -6.93 4.19
CA GLU A 89 -4.29 -8.14 3.39
C GLU A 89 -5.13 -8.08 2.12
N GLY A 90 -4.50 -8.40 0.99
CA GLY A 90 -5.16 -8.50 -0.30
C GLY A 90 -4.74 -9.80 -1.00
N THR A 91 -5.71 -10.49 -1.59
CA THR A 91 -5.46 -11.72 -2.35
C THR A 91 -5.57 -11.41 -3.84
N GLY A 92 -4.56 -11.79 -4.62
CA GLY A 92 -4.56 -11.63 -6.08
C GLY A 92 -5.67 -12.46 -6.72
N GLY A 93 -6.41 -11.88 -7.66
CA GLY A 93 -7.39 -12.62 -8.46
C GLY A 93 -6.68 -13.58 -9.43
N ALA A 94 -7.09 -14.84 -9.43
CA ALA A 94 -6.64 -15.86 -10.38
C ALA A 94 -7.22 -15.64 -11.78
#